data_AF-A0A9D5P0S1-F1
#
_entry.id   AF-A0A9D5P0S1-F1
#
_cell.length_a   1.000
_cell.length_b   1.000
_cell.length_c   1.000
_cell.angle_alpha   90.00
_cell.angle_beta   90.00
_cell.angle_gamma   90.00
#
_symmetry.space_group_name_H-M   'P 1'
#
loop_
_entity.id
_entity.type
_entity.pdbx_description
1 polymer ?
#
loop_
_entity_poly.entity_id
_entity_poly.type
_entity_poly.pdbx_seq_one_letter_code
_entity_poly.pdbx_strand_id
1 'polypeptide(L)'
;MHTKEEKMQAFGRFLDVLDALRANCPWDKKQTNESLRPNTIEETYELCDALIKNDIPDICKELGDVLLHICFYAKIAEEKAQFDMADVCNALTRKMITRHPHVYHPSQIEAENPKPLPYVPGDSSQSGPASTSSSARVSSVTQVLENWEQIKLKEKDGNKSVLSGVPDALPSLIKAYRIQDKARNVGFDWEDRQDVWKKVHEELAELEVELNKEDKEKSTEELGDFLFSVINAARLYKLNPDNALEKTNRKFINRFNYIEAHSIKIGKPLKDMTLGEMDALWNEAKEKLK
;
A
#
# COMPACT_ATOMS: atom_id res chain seq x y z
N MET A 1 -20.47 -14.96 -10.49
CA MET A 1 -20.03 -13.56 -10.22
C MET A 1 -21.25 -12.66 -10.30
N HIS A 2 -21.38 -11.72 -9.37
CA HIS A 2 -22.54 -10.80 -9.30
C HIS A 2 -22.50 -9.70 -10.38
N THR A 3 -23.68 -9.29 -10.84
CA THR A 3 -23.92 -8.15 -11.73
C THR A 3 -23.61 -6.81 -11.04
N LYS A 4 -23.55 -5.71 -11.81
CA LYS A 4 -23.38 -4.36 -11.25
C LYS A 4 -24.55 -3.99 -10.32
N GLU A 5 -25.76 -4.33 -10.73
CA GLU A 5 -26.98 -4.05 -9.97
C GLU A 5 -26.99 -4.78 -8.63
N GLU A 6 -26.69 -6.09 -8.62
CA GLU A 6 -26.58 -6.86 -7.36
C GLU A 6 -25.51 -6.30 -6.42
N LYS A 7 -24.38 -5.80 -6.96
CA LYS A 7 -23.32 -5.16 -6.16
C LYS A 7 -23.78 -3.83 -5.56
N MET A 8 -24.49 -3.00 -6.33
CA MET A 8 -25.06 -1.74 -5.84
C MET A 8 -26.08 -1.99 -4.73
N GLN A 9 -26.96 -2.98 -4.91
CA GLN A 9 -27.92 -3.38 -3.88
C GLN A 9 -27.24 -3.92 -2.63
N ALA A 10 -26.17 -4.72 -2.77
CA ALA A 10 -25.39 -5.19 -1.63
C ALA A 10 -24.74 -4.05 -0.85
N PHE A 11 -24.16 -3.08 -1.56
CA PHE A 11 -23.57 -1.89 -0.94
C PHE A 11 -24.63 -1.02 -0.26
N GLY A 12 -25.79 -0.81 -0.90
CA GLY A 12 -26.91 -0.08 -0.30
C GLY A 12 -27.39 -0.71 1.01
N ARG A 13 -27.60 -2.04 1.03
CA ARG A 13 -27.96 -2.75 2.27
C ARG A 13 -26.92 -2.58 3.37
N PHE A 14 -25.64 -2.54 3.02
CA PHE A 14 -24.58 -2.30 3.99
C PHE A 14 -24.65 -0.87 4.57
N LEU A 15 -24.88 0.14 3.74
CA LEU A 15 -25.08 1.52 4.21
C LEU A 15 -26.30 1.62 5.15
N ASP A 16 -27.42 0.97 4.81
CA ASP A 16 -28.60 0.94 5.67
C ASP A 16 -28.31 0.34 7.06
N VAL A 17 -27.53 -0.75 7.10
CA VAL A 17 -27.11 -1.38 8.36
C VAL A 17 -26.20 -0.46 9.15
N LEU A 18 -25.23 0.19 8.51
CA LEU A 18 -24.32 1.13 9.15
C LEU A 18 -25.08 2.31 9.78
N ASP A 19 -26.07 2.85 9.07
CA ASP A 19 -26.94 3.91 9.55
C ASP A 19 -27.76 3.48 10.77
N ALA A 20 -28.34 2.27 10.71
CA ALA A 20 -29.07 1.70 11.83
C ALA A 20 -28.17 1.51 13.06
N LEU A 21 -26.93 1.05 12.87
CA LEU A 21 -25.94 0.89 13.94
C LEU A 21 -25.55 2.25 14.54
N ARG A 22 -25.23 3.25 13.71
CA ARG A 22 -24.93 4.62 14.17
C ARG A 22 -26.06 5.25 14.97
N ALA A 23 -27.30 5.02 14.56
CA ALA A 23 -28.46 5.56 15.25
C ALA A 23 -28.75 4.86 16.59
N ASN A 24 -28.63 3.52 16.63
CA ASN A 24 -29.22 2.71 17.69
C ASN A 24 -28.20 2.03 18.63
N CYS A 25 -26.96 1.79 18.19
CA CYS A 25 -25.94 1.14 19.01
C CYS A 25 -25.13 2.18 19.80
N PRO A 26 -25.09 2.13 21.15
CA PRO A 26 -24.34 3.09 21.96
C PRO A 26 -22.83 3.10 21.66
N TRP A 27 -22.27 1.96 21.27
CA TRP A 27 -20.85 1.84 20.96
C TRP A 27 -20.51 2.50 19.61
N ASP A 28 -21.27 2.18 18.56
CA ASP A 28 -21.07 2.74 17.22
C ASP A 28 -21.30 4.26 17.21
N LYS A 29 -22.34 4.72 17.92
CA LYS A 29 -22.66 6.14 18.05
C LYS A 29 -21.55 6.96 18.69
N LYS A 30 -20.76 6.36 19.59
CA LYS A 30 -19.68 7.05 20.31
C LYS A 30 -18.38 7.12 19.49
N GLN A 31 -18.26 6.36 18.40
CA GLN A 31 -17.04 6.32 17.60
C GLN A 31 -16.76 7.67 16.93
N THR A 32 -15.49 8.10 16.96
CA THR A 32 -14.99 9.32 16.31
C THR A 32 -13.88 8.96 15.31
N ASN A 33 -13.38 9.97 14.57
CA ASN A 33 -12.25 9.75 13.67
C ASN A 33 -11.01 9.25 14.43
N GLU A 34 -10.79 9.78 15.63
CA GLU A 34 -9.64 9.45 16.47
C GLU A 34 -9.74 8.05 17.08
N SER A 35 -10.95 7.61 17.45
CA SER A 35 -11.14 6.25 18.00
C SER A 35 -11.06 5.17 16.94
N LEU A 36 -11.49 5.44 15.70
CA LEU A 36 -11.44 4.48 14.60
C LEU A 36 -10.04 4.40 13.94
N ARG A 37 -9.25 5.47 14.01
CA ARG A 37 -7.91 5.52 13.40
C ARG A 37 -7.01 4.33 13.73
N PRO A 38 -6.79 3.93 15.00
CA PRO A 38 -5.95 2.77 15.32
C PRO A 38 -6.51 1.48 14.72
N ASN A 39 -7.82 1.25 14.80
CA ASN A 39 -8.47 0.08 14.22
C ASN A 39 -8.29 0.03 12.70
N THR A 40 -8.40 1.16 11.99
CA THR A 40 -8.15 1.20 10.54
C THR A 40 -6.74 0.76 10.17
N ILE A 41 -5.75 1.07 11.02
CA ILE A 41 -4.38 0.61 10.81
C ILE A 41 -4.32 -0.91 11.01
N GLU A 42 -4.92 -1.43 12.07
CA GLU A 42 -5.02 -2.86 12.37
C GLU A 42 -5.62 -3.64 11.19
N GLU A 43 -6.82 -3.27 10.70
CA GLU A 43 -7.46 -3.96 9.56
C GLU A 43 -6.62 -3.91 8.28
N THR A 44 -5.84 -2.84 8.09
CA THR A 44 -4.93 -2.74 6.94
C THR A 44 -3.81 -3.77 7.06
N TYR A 45 -3.28 -4.01 8.26
CA TYR A 45 -2.28 -5.04 8.50
C TYR A 45 -2.88 -6.45 8.45
N GLU A 46 -4.11 -6.66 8.94
CA GLU A 46 -4.81 -7.95 8.78
C GLU A 46 -5.01 -8.28 7.29
N LEU A 47 -5.42 -7.29 6.48
CA LEU A 47 -5.54 -7.44 5.03
C LEU A 47 -4.17 -7.75 4.39
N CYS A 48 -3.10 -7.06 4.79
CA CYS A 48 -1.74 -7.36 4.34
C CYS A 48 -1.36 -8.82 4.65
N ASP A 49 -1.66 -9.29 5.86
CA ASP A 49 -1.41 -10.65 6.30
C ASP A 49 -2.14 -11.68 5.44
N ALA A 50 -3.43 -11.47 5.21
CA ALA A 50 -4.27 -12.32 4.38
C ALA A 50 -3.74 -12.40 2.93
N LEU A 51 -3.34 -11.25 2.36
CA LEU A 51 -2.73 -11.18 1.02
C LEU A 51 -1.41 -11.96 0.94
N ILE A 52 -0.52 -11.82 1.92
CA ILE A 52 0.77 -12.55 1.93
C ILE A 52 0.52 -14.06 2.08
N LYS A 53 -0.50 -14.47 2.83
CA LYS A 53 -0.93 -15.88 2.98
C LYS A 53 -1.69 -16.41 1.75
N ASN A 54 -2.12 -15.54 0.82
CA ASN A 54 -3.08 -15.85 -0.24
C ASN A 54 -4.37 -16.50 0.29
N ASP A 55 -4.81 -16.08 1.47
CA ASP A 55 -6.02 -16.59 2.12
C ASP A 55 -7.25 -15.88 1.55
N ILE A 56 -7.88 -16.49 0.54
CA ILE A 56 -8.99 -15.85 -0.20
C ILE A 56 -10.20 -15.51 0.70
N PRO A 57 -10.66 -16.40 1.60
CA PRO A 57 -11.67 -16.05 2.60
C PRO A 57 -11.30 -14.84 3.45
N ASP A 58 -10.11 -14.83 4.05
CA ASP A 58 -9.70 -13.73 4.93
C ASP A 58 -9.48 -12.44 4.14
N ILE A 59 -8.95 -12.49 2.91
CA ILE A 59 -8.86 -11.33 2.02
C ILE A 59 -10.25 -10.70 1.83
N CYS A 60 -11.30 -11.52 1.63
CA CYS A 60 -12.66 -11.02 1.47
C CYS A 60 -13.20 -10.39 2.76
N LYS A 61 -12.89 -10.98 3.92
CA LYS A 61 -13.26 -10.46 5.23
C LYS A 61 -12.59 -9.11 5.49
N GLU A 62 -11.26 -9.03 5.39
CA GLU A 62 -10.52 -7.82 5.75
C GLU A 62 -10.73 -6.67 4.75
N LEU A 63 -11.02 -6.98 3.47
CA LEU A 63 -11.52 -5.96 2.52
C LEU A 63 -12.86 -5.37 2.98
N GLY A 64 -13.72 -6.17 3.61
CA GLY A 64 -14.96 -5.74 4.23
C GLY A 64 -14.73 -4.83 5.44
N ASP A 65 -13.77 -5.17 6.30
CA ASP A 65 -13.46 -4.39 7.51
C ASP A 65 -12.80 -3.04 7.17
N VAL A 66 -11.94 -2.99 6.15
CA VAL A 66 -11.45 -1.72 5.59
C VAL A 66 -12.58 -0.91 4.95
N LEU A 67 -13.48 -1.53 4.18
CA LEU A 67 -14.64 -0.86 3.59
C LEU A 67 -15.57 -0.29 4.66
N LEU A 68 -15.77 -1.02 5.76
CA LEU A 68 -16.53 -0.57 6.91
C LEU A 68 -15.99 0.74 7.44
N HIS A 69 -14.68 0.82 7.70
CA HIS A 69 -14.03 2.04 8.19
C HIS A 69 -14.17 3.22 7.21
N ILE A 70 -14.00 3.00 5.90
CA ILE A 70 -14.20 4.06 4.88
C ILE A 70 -15.61 4.64 4.97
N CYS A 71 -16.63 3.78 5.01
CA CYS A 71 -18.03 4.22 5.08
C CYS A 71 -18.35 4.84 6.44
N PHE A 72 -17.71 4.38 7.51
CA PHE A 72 -17.87 4.96 8.84
C PHE A 72 -17.36 6.40 8.92
N TYR A 73 -16.18 6.68 8.35
CA TYR A 73 -15.66 8.04 8.27
C TYR A 73 -16.56 8.95 7.45
N ALA A 74 -17.09 8.45 6.32
CA ALA A 74 -18.06 9.19 5.52
C ALA A 74 -19.35 9.47 6.32
N LYS A 75 -19.83 8.52 7.11
CA LYS A 75 -21.01 8.72 7.96
C LYS A 75 -20.79 9.76 9.06
N ILE A 76 -19.65 9.73 9.73
CA ILE A 76 -19.28 10.76 10.73
C ILE A 76 -19.20 12.15 10.08
N ALA A 77 -18.71 12.24 8.84
CA ALA A 77 -18.65 13.50 8.10
C ALA A 77 -20.05 14.00 7.68
N GLU A 78 -20.94 13.08 7.28
CA GLU A 78 -22.34 13.37 6.94
C GLU A 78 -23.09 13.92 8.16
N GLU A 79 -22.92 13.31 9.34
CA GLU A 79 -23.49 13.78 10.61
C GLU A 79 -23.08 15.22 10.96
N LYS A 80 -21.94 15.67 10.43
CA LYS A 80 -21.40 17.03 10.59
C LYS A 80 -21.72 17.95 9.40
N ALA A 81 -22.54 17.49 8.45
CA ALA A 81 -22.88 18.17 7.21
C ALA A 81 -21.65 18.61 6.38
N GLN A 82 -20.61 17.76 6.32
CA GLN A 82 -19.37 18.06 5.62
C GLN A 82 -19.29 17.43 4.22
N PHE A 83 -19.44 16.10 4.16
CA PHE A 83 -19.49 15.30 2.93
C PHE A 83 -20.05 13.91 3.27
N ASP A 84 -20.45 13.15 2.26
CA ASP A 84 -20.96 11.78 2.43
C ASP A 84 -20.22 10.75 1.55
N MET A 85 -20.74 9.51 1.51
CA MET A 85 -20.16 8.43 0.72
C MET A 85 -20.29 8.66 -0.80
N ALA A 86 -21.31 9.39 -1.25
CA ALA A 86 -21.46 9.77 -2.65
C ALA A 86 -20.38 10.79 -3.04
N ASP A 87 -20.10 11.78 -2.20
CA ASP A 87 -18.99 12.73 -2.40
C ASP A 87 -17.64 12.03 -2.50
N VAL A 88 -17.36 11.05 -1.63
CA VAL A 88 -16.14 10.23 -1.68
C VAL A 88 -16.02 9.49 -3.02
N CYS A 89 -17.10 8.84 -3.46
CA CYS A 89 -17.14 8.12 -4.74
C CYS A 89 -16.96 9.07 -5.94
N ASN A 90 -17.61 10.23 -5.90
CA ASN A 90 -17.54 11.23 -6.97
C ASN A 90 -16.15 11.87 -7.07
N ALA A 91 -15.52 12.19 -5.94
CA ALA A 91 -14.16 12.69 -5.89
C ALA A 91 -13.17 11.67 -6.47
N LEU A 92 -13.30 10.38 -6.10
CA LEU A 92 -12.50 9.30 -6.66
C LEU A 92 -12.74 9.14 -8.17
N THR A 93 -13.99 9.15 -8.62
CA THR A 93 -14.35 9.00 -10.03
C THR A 93 -13.77 10.13 -10.87
N ARG A 94 -13.96 11.39 -10.44
CA ARG A 94 -13.39 12.60 -11.06
C ARG A 94 -11.87 12.48 -11.20
N LYS A 95 -11.20 12.07 -10.12
CA LYS A 95 -9.74 11.83 -10.09
C LYS A 95 -9.33 10.75 -11.09
N MET A 96 -10.04 9.61 -11.13
CA MET A 96 -9.71 8.52 -12.05
C MET A 96 -9.90 8.93 -13.51
N ILE A 97 -10.98 9.64 -13.86
CA ILE A 97 -11.19 10.14 -15.23
C ILE A 97 -10.10 11.14 -15.62
N THR A 98 -9.81 12.11 -14.75
CA THR A 98 -8.80 13.15 -14.99
C THR A 98 -7.41 12.56 -15.24
N ARG A 99 -7.06 11.50 -14.50
CA ARG A 99 -5.75 10.85 -14.57
C ARG A 99 -5.63 9.79 -15.67
N HIS A 100 -6.71 9.48 -16.38
CA HIS A 100 -6.71 8.53 -17.50
C HIS A 100 -7.27 9.16 -18.79
N PRO A 101 -6.65 10.24 -19.32
CA PRO A 101 -7.12 10.90 -20.55
C PRO A 101 -7.03 10.00 -21.81
N HIS A 102 -6.29 8.90 -21.71
CA HIS A 102 -6.17 7.87 -22.74
C HIS A 102 -7.30 6.82 -22.68
N VAL A 103 -8.05 6.76 -21.57
CA VAL A 103 -9.24 5.91 -21.40
C VAL A 103 -10.51 6.74 -21.49
N TYR A 104 -10.55 7.92 -20.89
CA TYR A 104 -11.71 8.80 -20.86
C TYR A 104 -11.39 10.16 -21.46
N HIS A 105 -12.28 10.66 -22.32
CA HIS A 105 -12.16 12.03 -22.82
C HIS A 105 -12.32 13.05 -21.67
N PRO A 106 -11.49 14.11 -21.56
CA PRO A 106 -11.56 15.10 -20.47
C PRO A 106 -12.91 15.81 -20.31
N SER A 107 -13.74 15.87 -21.36
CA SER A 107 -15.10 16.43 -21.25
C SER A 107 -16.05 15.59 -20.38
N GLN A 108 -15.67 14.37 -20.01
CA GLN A 108 -16.50 13.45 -19.23
C GLN A 108 -16.23 13.51 -17.72
N ILE A 109 -15.38 14.43 -17.23
CA ILE A 109 -15.01 14.55 -15.81
C ILE A 109 -16.23 14.67 -14.88
N GLU A 110 -17.30 15.31 -15.34
CA GLU A 110 -18.56 15.49 -14.60
C GLU A 110 -19.75 14.80 -15.29
N ALA A 111 -19.48 13.87 -16.22
CA ALA A 111 -20.54 13.12 -16.86
C ALA A 111 -21.19 12.16 -15.85
N GLU A 112 -22.53 12.10 -15.85
CA GLU A 112 -23.30 11.17 -15.02
C GLU A 112 -22.95 9.70 -15.33
N ASN A 113 -22.71 9.40 -16.61
CA ASN A 113 -22.36 8.06 -17.09
C ASN A 113 -21.14 8.14 -18.04
N PRO A 114 -19.91 8.25 -17.49
CA PRO A 114 -18.70 8.35 -18.30
C PRO A 114 -18.44 7.03 -19.04
N LYS A 115 -18.07 7.12 -20.33
CA LYS A 115 -17.76 5.97 -21.19
C LYS A 115 -16.31 6.00 -21.64
N PRO A 116 -15.64 4.84 -21.72
CA PRO A 116 -14.28 4.77 -22.24
C PRO A 116 -14.24 5.12 -23.73
N LEU A 117 -13.08 5.54 -24.22
CA LEU A 117 -12.82 5.78 -25.63
C LEU A 117 -12.99 4.49 -26.47
N PRO A 118 -13.46 4.58 -27.73
CA PRO A 118 -13.82 5.80 -28.45
C PRO A 118 -15.14 6.42 -27.94
N TYR A 119 -15.09 7.71 -27.60
CA TYR A 119 -16.22 8.51 -27.13
C TYR A 119 -16.46 9.63 -28.13
N VAL A 120 -17.70 9.79 -28.57
CA VAL A 120 -18.13 10.89 -29.44
C VAL A 120 -19.04 11.80 -28.63
N PRO A 121 -18.68 13.07 -28.38
CA PRO A 121 -19.56 14.00 -27.69
C PRO A 121 -20.89 14.16 -28.45
N GLY A 122 -22.00 13.83 -27.80
CA GLY A 122 -23.35 14.06 -28.35
C GLY A 122 -24.04 12.86 -29.02
N ASP A 123 -23.44 11.67 -29.05
CA ASP A 123 -24.07 10.48 -29.65
C ASP A 123 -24.67 9.54 -28.57
N SER A 124 -26.00 9.49 -28.51
CA SER A 124 -26.74 8.54 -27.67
C SER A 124 -26.92 7.17 -28.35
N SER A 125 -26.37 6.96 -29.55
CA SER A 125 -26.59 5.72 -30.33
C SER A 125 -25.36 5.24 -31.11
N GLN A 126 -24.87 4.07 -30.68
CA GLN A 126 -24.11 3.08 -31.47
C GLN A 126 -22.63 3.32 -31.80
N SER A 127 -21.94 2.18 -31.70
CA SER A 127 -20.59 1.85 -32.15
C SER A 127 -20.41 1.97 -33.67
N GLY A 128 -19.49 2.83 -34.12
CA GLY A 128 -19.01 3.00 -35.50
C GLY A 128 -17.70 3.82 -35.52
N PRO A 129 -16.84 3.72 -36.56
CA PRO A 129 -15.40 3.94 -36.41
C PRO A 129 -15.04 5.41 -36.15
N ALA A 130 -14.10 5.56 -35.21
CA ALA A 130 -13.62 6.81 -34.66
C ALA A 130 -13.14 7.81 -35.73
N SER A 131 -13.74 9.00 -35.73
CA SER A 131 -13.11 10.18 -36.31
C SER A 131 -12.06 10.72 -35.34
N THR A 132 -10.87 10.87 -35.90
CA THR A 132 -9.61 11.38 -35.36
C THR A 132 -9.73 12.59 -34.44
N SER A 133 -9.50 12.37 -33.14
CA SER A 133 -8.83 13.35 -32.28
C SER A 133 -7.58 12.69 -31.69
N SER A 134 -6.45 13.39 -31.77
CA SER A 134 -5.11 12.90 -31.50
C SER A 134 -4.84 12.73 -30.00
N SER A 135 -5.56 11.83 -29.33
CA SER A 135 -5.06 11.26 -28.08
C SER A 135 -3.96 10.28 -28.46
N ALA A 136 -2.70 10.67 -28.25
CA ALA A 136 -1.55 9.80 -28.46
C ALA A 136 -1.85 8.46 -27.76
N ARG A 137 -1.97 7.40 -28.56
CA ARG A 137 -2.36 6.08 -28.08
C ARG A 137 -1.23 5.60 -27.16
N VAL A 138 -1.41 5.77 -25.85
CA VAL A 138 -0.42 5.37 -24.85
C VAL A 138 -0.25 3.86 -24.97
N SER A 139 0.95 3.42 -25.33
CA SER A 139 1.20 2.02 -25.72
C SER A 139 1.95 1.21 -24.67
N SER A 140 2.40 1.83 -23.58
CA SER A 140 3.15 1.16 -22.52
C SER A 140 2.71 1.58 -21.12
N VAL A 141 2.84 0.65 -20.17
CA VAL A 141 2.59 0.88 -18.73
C VAL A 141 3.47 2.02 -18.20
N THR A 142 4.73 2.07 -18.63
CA THR A 142 5.68 3.13 -18.24
C THR A 142 5.15 4.51 -18.61
N GLN A 143 4.67 4.68 -19.84
CA GLN A 143 4.14 5.96 -20.32
C GLN A 143 2.83 6.35 -19.59
N VAL A 144 2.00 5.38 -19.19
CA VAL A 144 0.82 5.65 -18.34
C VAL A 144 1.25 6.20 -16.98
N LEU A 145 2.25 5.57 -16.34
CA LEU A 145 2.74 5.96 -15.02
C LEU A 145 3.40 7.35 -15.03
N GLU A 146 4.21 7.65 -16.03
CA GLU A 146 4.84 8.97 -16.21
C GLU A 146 3.78 10.06 -16.39
N ASN A 147 2.81 9.84 -17.28
CA ASN A 147 1.69 10.76 -17.48
C ASN A 147 0.91 10.99 -16.18
N TRP A 148 0.71 9.93 -15.39
CA TRP A 148 -0.03 10.02 -14.14
C TRP A 148 0.66 10.93 -13.12
N GLU A 149 1.98 10.82 -12.96
CA GLU A 149 2.76 11.69 -12.07
C GLU A 149 2.80 13.14 -12.58
N GLN A 150 2.94 13.35 -13.89
CA GLN A 150 2.90 14.69 -14.49
C GLN A 150 1.55 15.38 -14.28
N ILE A 151 0.43 14.64 -14.35
CA ILE A 151 -0.90 15.18 -14.06
C ILE A 151 -1.00 15.56 -12.58
N LYS A 152 -0.52 14.71 -11.65
CA LYS A 152 -0.53 15.00 -10.19
C LYS A 152 0.21 16.29 -9.82
N LEU A 153 1.30 16.61 -10.52
CA LEU A 153 2.09 17.83 -10.29
C LEU A 153 1.38 19.10 -10.78
N LYS A 154 0.45 18.99 -11.75
CA LYS A 154 -0.26 20.12 -12.35
C LYS A 154 -1.64 20.40 -11.73
N GLU A 155 -2.15 19.51 -10.88
CA GLU A 155 -3.43 19.70 -10.17
C GLU A 155 -3.36 20.92 -9.22
N LYS A 156 -4.48 21.63 -9.03
CA LYS A 156 -4.56 22.91 -8.27
C LYS A 156 -4.26 22.74 -6.76
N ASP A 157 -4.62 21.58 -6.22
CA ASP A 157 -4.22 21.06 -4.90
C ASP A 157 -3.06 20.06 -5.01
N GLY A 158 -2.33 20.12 -6.12
CA GLY A 158 -1.22 19.24 -6.45
C GLY A 158 -0.07 19.40 -5.46
N ASN A 159 0.73 18.34 -5.41
CA ASN A 159 1.90 18.25 -4.57
C ASN A 159 2.87 19.42 -4.82
N LYS A 160 3.04 20.32 -3.83
CA LYS A 160 3.96 21.48 -3.90
C LYS A 160 5.42 21.07 -4.11
N SER A 161 5.76 19.84 -3.74
CA SER A 161 7.07 19.23 -3.96
C SER A 161 6.89 17.79 -4.44
N VAL A 162 7.91 17.23 -5.12
CA VAL A 162 7.91 15.83 -5.60
C VAL A 162 7.51 14.83 -4.49
N LEU A 163 7.97 15.10 -3.26
CA LEU A 163 7.78 14.23 -2.10
C LEU A 163 6.49 14.49 -1.30
N SER A 164 5.77 15.59 -1.53
CA SER A 164 4.59 15.97 -0.70
C SER A 164 3.41 14.97 -0.71
N GLY A 165 3.45 13.94 -1.56
CA GLY A 165 2.50 12.82 -1.54
C GLY A 165 2.93 11.63 -0.68
N VAL A 166 4.00 11.73 0.10
CA VAL A 166 4.42 10.70 1.07
C VAL A 166 3.85 11.09 2.44
N PRO A 167 2.92 10.32 3.02
CA PRO A 167 2.38 10.64 4.34
C PRO A 167 3.44 10.63 5.44
N ASP A 168 3.39 11.62 6.33
CA ASP A 168 4.31 11.74 7.47
C ASP A 168 4.18 10.58 8.46
N ALA A 169 3.00 9.96 8.55
CA ALA A 169 2.74 8.85 9.45
C ALA A 169 3.22 7.48 8.93
N LEU A 170 3.75 7.38 7.71
CA LEU A 170 4.21 6.09 7.18
C LEU A 170 5.37 5.52 7.99
N PRO A 171 5.40 4.20 8.23
CA PRO A 171 6.57 3.51 8.78
C PRO A 171 7.81 3.76 7.93
N SER A 172 8.98 3.89 8.57
CA SER A 172 10.23 4.33 7.93
C SER A 172 10.63 3.51 6.70
N LEU A 173 10.47 2.18 6.74
CA LEU A 173 10.79 1.28 5.61
C LEU A 173 9.95 1.60 4.36
N ILE A 174 8.63 1.67 4.54
CA ILE A 174 7.69 2.00 3.46
C ILE A 174 7.90 3.44 3.01
N LYS A 175 8.12 4.36 3.95
CA LYS A 175 8.39 5.78 3.66
C LYS A 175 9.64 5.95 2.79
N ALA A 176 10.75 5.31 3.13
CA ALA A 176 11.99 5.34 2.35
C ALA A 176 11.78 4.80 0.93
N TYR A 177 11.11 3.65 0.80
CA TYR A 177 10.77 3.08 -0.51
C TYR A 177 9.91 4.05 -1.35
N ARG A 178 8.91 4.70 -0.75
CA ARG A 178 8.02 5.67 -1.43
C ARG A 178 8.72 6.98 -1.81
N ILE A 179 9.65 7.47 -0.99
CA ILE A 179 10.47 8.65 -1.30
C ILE A 179 11.29 8.39 -2.57
N GLN A 180 11.98 7.25 -2.63
CA GLN A 180 12.81 6.86 -3.77
C GLN A 180 11.97 6.58 -5.03
N ASP A 181 10.82 5.91 -4.87
CA ASP A 181 9.87 5.68 -5.97
C ASP A 181 9.28 6.98 -6.54
N LYS A 182 9.21 8.06 -5.74
CA LYS A 182 8.81 9.38 -6.22
C LYS A 182 9.96 10.13 -6.88
N ALA A 183 11.17 10.05 -6.32
CA ALA A 183 12.35 10.70 -6.88
C ALA A 183 12.65 10.19 -8.30
N ARG A 184 12.53 8.87 -8.55
CA ARG A 184 12.74 8.33 -9.90
C ARG A 184 11.75 8.85 -10.94
N ASN A 185 10.52 9.14 -10.55
CA ASN A 185 9.46 9.55 -11.49
C ASN A 185 9.72 10.95 -12.07
N VAL A 186 10.65 11.71 -11.49
CA VAL A 186 11.15 12.98 -12.02
C VAL A 186 12.54 12.86 -12.64
N GLY A 187 13.01 11.63 -12.90
CA GLY A 187 14.30 11.35 -13.53
C GLY A 187 15.48 11.26 -12.57
N PHE A 188 15.27 11.30 -11.25
CA PHE A 188 16.33 11.05 -10.27
C PHE A 188 16.43 9.54 -9.99
N ASP A 189 17.06 8.81 -10.91
CA ASP A 189 17.28 7.37 -10.80
C ASP A 189 18.64 6.96 -11.43
N TRP A 190 19.01 5.69 -11.27
CA TRP A 190 20.25 5.11 -11.79
C TRP A 190 20.13 4.77 -13.28
N GLU A 191 21.20 5.02 -14.05
CA GLU A 191 21.30 4.60 -15.46
C GLU A 191 21.53 3.10 -15.59
N ASP A 192 22.50 2.54 -14.84
CA ASP A 192 22.70 1.10 -14.69
C ASP A 192 22.31 0.66 -13.27
N ARG A 193 21.38 -0.27 -13.18
CA ARG A 193 20.93 -0.86 -11.90
C ARG A 193 22.07 -1.49 -11.09
N GLN A 194 23.16 -1.92 -11.72
CA GLN A 194 24.28 -2.55 -11.01
C GLN A 194 25.09 -1.55 -10.19
N ASP A 195 25.07 -0.26 -10.57
CA ASP A 195 25.83 0.77 -9.88
C ASP A 195 25.31 1.05 -8.46
N VAL A 196 24.06 0.67 -8.16
CA VAL A 196 23.50 0.80 -6.81
C VAL A 196 24.33 0.06 -5.77
N TRP A 197 24.97 -1.05 -6.14
CA TRP A 197 25.79 -1.83 -5.21
C TRP A 197 27.04 -1.11 -4.77
N LYS A 198 27.59 -0.21 -5.61
CA LYS A 198 28.71 0.65 -5.20
C LYS A 198 28.30 1.51 -4.01
N LYS A 199 27.10 2.11 -4.07
CA LYS A 199 26.57 2.92 -2.98
C LYS A 199 26.26 2.08 -1.75
N VAL A 200 25.65 0.90 -1.90
CA VAL A 200 25.42 -0.02 -0.76
C VAL A 200 26.73 -0.38 -0.04
N HIS A 201 27.81 -0.62 -0.78
CA HIS A 201 29.12 -0.90 -0.19
C HIS A 201 29.79 0.32 0.44
N GLU A 202 29.60 1.51 -0.14
CA GLU A 202 30.04 2.78 0.41
C GLU A 202 29.40 3.05 1.77
N GLU A 203 28.07 3.01 1.86
CA GLU A 203 27.34 3.24 3.12
C GLU A 203 27.68 2.21 4.19
N LEU A 204 27.91 0.94 3.80
CA LEU A 204 28.34 -0.09 4.74
C LEU A 204 29.73 0.22 5.31
N ALA A 205 30.65 0.72 4.48
CA ALA A 205 31.98 1.09 4.93
C ALA A 205 31.96 2.32 5.86
N GLU A 206 31.11 3.31 5.57
CA GLU A 206 30.92 4.49 6.43
C GLU A 206 30.34 4.10 7.79
N LEU A 207 29.32 3.22 7.80
CA LEU A 207 28.77 2.64 9.03
C LEU A 207 29.83 1.88 9.85
N GLU A 208 30.64 1.03 9.23
CA GLU A 208 31.72 0.31 9.92
C GLU A 208 32.74 1.27 10.55
N VAL A 209 33.09 2.36 9.88
CA VAL A 209 34.02 3.38 10.40
C VAL A 209 33.48 4.06 11.64
N GLU A 210 32.21 4.49 11.64
CA GLU A 210 31.62 5.17 12.79
C GLU A 210 31.35 4.22 13.97
N LEU A 211 30.97 2.96 13.69
CA LEU A 211 30.84 1.93 14.73
C LEU A 211 32.16 1.68 15.45
N ASN A 212 33.29 1.67 14.73
CA ASN A 212 34.62 1.50 15.31
C ASN A 212 35.06 2.70 16.17
N LYS A 213 34.45 3.87 15.99
CA LYS A 213 34.67 5.05 16.82
C LYS A 213 33.78 5.08 18.07
N GLU A 214 32.85 4.13 18.19
CA GLU A 214 31.82 4.06 19.24
C GLU A 214 30.94 5.33 19.31
N ASP A 215 30.86 6.10 18.21
CA ASP A 215 29.99 7.28 18.11
C ASP A 215 28.57 6.84 17.81
N LYS A 216 27.75 6.74 18.85
CA LYS A 216 26.38 6.23 18.74
C LYS A 216 25.47 7.09 17.85
N GLU A 217 25.65 8.41 17.86
CA GLU A 217 24.79 9.31 17.10
C GLU A 217 25.10 9.16 15.61
N LYS A 218 26.37 9.28 15.23
CA LYS A 218 26.78 9.08 13.83
C LYS A 218 26.55 7.67 13.33
N SER A 219 26.83 6.65 14.15
CA SER A 219 26.52 5.26 13.78
C SER A 219 25.03 5.05 13.50
N THR A 220 24.14 5.81 14.15
CA THR A 220 22.70 5.75 13.88
C THR A 220 22.34 6.41 12.54
N GLU A 221 23.00 7.53 12.20
CA GLU A 221 22.84 8.20 10.92
C GLU A 221 23.32 7.29 9.76
N GLU A 222 24.55 6.78 9.86
CA GLU A 222 25.14 5.88 8.84
C GLU A 222 24.35 4.57 8.70
N LEU A 223 23.78 4.04 9.80
CA LEU A 223 22.89 2.87 9.72
C LEU A 223 21.63 3.20 8.94
N GLY A 224 21.12 4.42 9.10
CA GLY A 224 19.99 4.94 8.32
C GLY A 224 20.30 4.98 6.83
N ASP A 225 21.45 5.51 6.45
CA ASP A 225 21.86 5.64 5.04
C ASP A 225 22.18 4.27 4.41
N PHE A 226 22.79 3.36 5.17
CA PHE A 226 22.95 1.98 4.75
C PHE A 226 21.60 1.29 4.48
N LEU A 227 20.64 1.38 5.41
CA LEU A 227 19.30 0.82 5.20
C LEU A 227 18.60 1.48 3.99
N PHE A 228 18.72 2.80 3.83
CA PHE A 228 18.15 3.55 2.73
C PHE A 228 18.72 3.09 1.37
N SER A 229 20.03 2.84 1.29
CA SER A 229 20.68 2.34 0.08
C SER A 229 20.25 0.91 -0.28
N VAL A 230 20.10 0.02 0.72
CA VAL A 230 19.60 -1.35 0.51
C VAL A 230 18.16 -1.34 0.01
N ILE A 231 17.31 -0.46 0.55
CA ILE A 231 15.93 -0.24 0.08
C ILE A 231 15.92 0.24 -1.38
N ASN A 232 16.87 1.09 -1.76
CA ASN A 232 16.99 1.58 -3.14
C ASN A 232 17.40 0.48 -4.10
N ALA A 233 18.33 -0.38 -3.69
CA ALA A 233 18.67 -1.58 -4.45
C ALA A 233 17.44 -2.47 -4.63
N ALA A 234 16.70 -2.79 -3.56
CA ALA A 234 15.47 -3.58 -3.64
C ALA A 234 14.47 -2.99 -4.65
N ARG A 235 14.24 -1.67 -4.59
CA ARG A 235 13.38 -0.94 -5.54
C ARG A 235 13.82 -1.11 -6.99
N LEU A 236 15.11 -0.94 -7.30
CA LEU A 236 15.64 -1.12 -8.66
C LEU A 236 15.44 -2.53 -9.21
N TYR A 237 15.55 -3.54 -8.34
CA TYR A 237 15.26 -4.93 -8.69
C TYR A 237 13.77 -5.28 -8.65
N LYS A 238 12.89 -4.28 -8.47
CA LYS A 238 11.42 -4.44 -8.37
C LYS A 238 11.01 -5.38 -7.23
N LEU A 239 11.78 -5.38 -6.15
CA LEU A 239 11.49 -6.09 -4.92
C LEU A 239 10.88 -5.10 -3.93
N ASN A 240 9.70 -5.44 -3.41
CA ASN A 240 9.13 -4.68 -2.29
C ASN A 240 9.87 -5.10 -1.01
N PRO A 241 10.59 -4.18 -0.33
CA PRO A 241 11.44 -4.51 0.81
C PRO A 241 10.63 -4.93 2.04
N ASP A 242 9.43 -4.36 2.22
CA ASP A 242 8.51 -4.71 3.31
C ASP A 242 8.03 -6.16 3.19
N ASN A 243 7.56 -6.55 2.00
CA ASN A 243 7.18 -7.93 1.71
C ASN A 243 8.35 -8.92 1.85
N ALA A 244 9.56 -8.51 1.47
CA ALA A 244 10.75 -9.36 1.56
C ALA A 244 11.17 -9.59 3.02
N LEU A 245 11.12 -8.53 3.84
CA LEU A 245 11.40 -8.61 5.27
C LEU A 245 10.33 -9.44 5.98
N GLU A 246 9.06 -9.25 5.66
CA GLU A 246 7.96 -9.99 6.29
C GLU A 246 8.02 -11.50 6.01
N LYS A 247 8.36 -11.90 4.77
CA LYS A 247 8.65 -13.31 4.47
C LYS A 247 9.79 -13.88 5.33
N THR A 248 10.79 -13.06 5.63
CA THR A 248 11.91 -13.45 6.48
C THR A 248 11.48 -13.54 7.94
N ASN A 249 10.68 -12.60 8.43
CA ASN A 249 10.09 -12.63 9.78
C ASN A 249 9.26 -13.89 9.99
N ARG A 250 8.32 -14.21 9.09
CA ARG A 250 7.50 -15.44 9.18
C ARG A 250 8.33 -16.70 9.21
N LYS A 251 9.34 -16.78 8.36
CA LYS A 251 10.28 -17.90 8.31
C LYS A 251 11.05 -18.04 9.63
N PHE A 252 11.49 -16.92 10.22
CA PHE A 252 12.15 -16.92 11.52
C PHE A 252 11.20 -17.39 12.62
N ILE A 253 9.99 -16.80 12.70
CA ILE A 253 8.96 -17.14 13.69
C ILE A 253 8.60 -18.62 13.61
N ASN A 254 8.32 -19.15 12.42
CA ASN A 254 7.97 -20.56 12.23
C ASN A 254 9.08 -21.50 12.72
N ARG A 255 10.34 -21.16 12.44
CA ARG A 255 11.49 -21.95 12.89
C ARG A 255 11.71 -21.84 14.39
N PHE A 256 11.54 -20.65 14.97
CA PHE A 256 11.67 -20.47 16.41
C PHE A 256 10.55 -21.19 17.18
N ASN A 257 9.31 -21.11 16.70
CA ASN A 257 8.16 -21.83 17.26
C ASN A 257 8.37 -23.36 17.19
N TYR A 258 9.05 -23.85 16.15
CA TYR A 258 9.43 -25.26 16.08
C TYR A 258 10.40 -25.65 17.22
N ILE A 259 11.41 -24.82 17.48
CA ILE A 259 12.34 -25.02 18.59
C ILE A 259 11.59 -24.99 19.92
N GLU A 260 10.70 -24.01 20.12
CA GLU A 260 9.90 -23.88 21.33
C GLU A 260 8.99 -25.10 21.56
N ALA A 261 8.29 -25.57 20.52
CA ALA A 261 7.47 -26.77 20.59
C ALA A 261 8.31 -28.02 20.95
N HIS A 262 9.52 -28.13 20.41
CA HIS A 262 10.44 -29.20 20.76
C HIS A 262 10.95 -29.09 22.20
N SER A 263 11.32 -27.89 22.64
CA SER A 263 11.72 -27.59 24.02
C SER A 263 10.65 -28.04 25.03
N ILE A 264 9.38 -27.71 24.75
CA ILE A 264 8.24 -28.16 25.57
C ILE A 264 8.13 -29.69 25.56
N LYS A 265 8.23 -30.32 24.39
CA LYS A 265 8.09 -31.77 24.24
C LYS A 265 9.16 -32.57 25.00
N ILE A 266 10.39 -32.06 25.07
CA ILE A 266 11.49 -32.71 25.79
C ILE A 266 11.57 -32.28 27.27
N GLY A 267 10.69 -31.39 27.72
CA GLY A 267 10.65 -30.89 29.10
C GLY A 267 11.88 -30.05 29.49
N LYS A 268 12.59 -29.48 28.52
CA LYS A 268 13.79 -28.67 28.73
C LYS A 268 13.51 -27.22 28.32
N PRO A 269 13.37 -26.27 29.25
CA PRO A 269 13.14 -24.86 28.93
C PRO A 269 14.22 -24.29 28.01
N LEU A 270 13.84 -23.40 27.08
CA LEU A 270 14.78 -22.77 26.12
C LEU A 270 16.00 -22.15 26.82
N LYS A 271 15.81 -21.48 27.96
CA LYS A 271 16.90 -20.88 28.75
C LYS A 271 17.97 -21.87 29.23
N ASP A 272 17.61 -23.14 29.34
CA ASP A 272 18.49 -24.22 29.82
C ASP A 272 19.13 -24.98 28.64
N MET A 273 18.77 -24.64 27.40
CA MET A 273 19.36 -25.19 26.19
C MET A 273 20.65 -24.45 25.82
N THR A 274 21.63 -25.20 25.34
CA THR A 274 22.84 -24.63 24.76
C THR A 274 22.57 -24.12 23.35
N LEU A 275 23.38 -23.17 22.88
CA LEU A 275 23.30 -22.68 21.50
C LEU A 275 23.45 -23.81 20.47
N GLY A 276 24.26 -24.85 20.78
CA GLY A 276 24.41 -26.02 19.90
C GLY A 276 23.14 -26.86 19.80
N GLU A 277 22.40 -27.03 20.90
CA GLU A 277 21.11 -27.72 20.88
C GLU A 277 20.05 -26.91 20.13
N MET A 278 20.03 -25.59 20.31
CA MET A 278 19.12 -24.70 19.57
C MET A 278 19.44 -24.70 18.07
N ASP A 279 20.73 -24.67 17.69
CA ASP A 279 21.16 -24.68 16.29
C ASP A 279 20.82 -26.01 15.60
N ALA A 280 20.94 -27.14 16.31
CA ALA A 280 20.52 -28.44 15.79
C ALA A 280 19.02 -28.47 15.47
N LEU A 281 18.16 -27.97 16.38
CA LEU A 281 16.72 -27.86 16.15
C LEU A 281 16.39 -26.82 15.07
N TRP A 282 17.14 -25.73 14.99
CA TRP A 282 16.98 -24.73 13.93
C TRP A 282 17.26 -25.32 12.55
N ASN A 283 18.34 -26.09 12.41
CA ASN A 283 18.67 -26.77 11.16
C ASN A 283 17.64 -27.83 10.79
N GLU A 284 17.12 -28.59 11.77
CA GLU A 284 15.99 -29.51 11.54
C GLU A 284 14.74 -28.74 11.05
N ALA A 285 14.43 -27.58 11.66
CA ALA A 285 13.32 -26.73 11.24
C ALA A 285 13.49 -26.21 9.79
N LYS A 286 14.73 -25.87 9.38
CA LYS A 286 15.03 -25.43 8.00
C LYS A 286 14.73 -26.53 6.97
N GLU A 287 14.99 -27.79 7.32
CA GLU A 287 14.74 -28.93 6.44
C GLU A 287 13.25 -29.24 6.30
N LYS A 288 12.50 -29.17 7.42
CA LYS A 288 11.07 -29.50 7.47
C LYS A 288 10.14 -28.39 6.98
N LEU A 289 10.48 -27.12 7.21
CA LEU A 289 9.61 -25.96 7.00
C LEU A 289 10.04 -25.11 5.79
N LYS A 290 10.35 -25.75 4.65
CA LYS A 290 10.79 -25.04 3.43
C LYS A 290 9.77 -24.01 2.95
#